data_AF-A0A920BN96-F1
#
_entry.id   AF-A0A920BN96-F1
#
_cell.length_a   1.000
_cell.length_b   1.000
_cell.length_c   1.000
_cell.angle_alpha   90.00
_cell.angle_beta   90.00
_cell.angle_gamma   90.00
#
_symmetry.space_group_name_H-M   'P 1'
#
loop_
_entity.id
_entity.type
_entity.pdbx_description
1 polymer ?
#
loop_
_entity_poly.entity_id
_entity_poly.type
_entity_poly.pdbx_seq_one_letter_code
_entity_poly.pdbx_strand_id
1 'polypeptide(L)'
;MIARTNPEVVKHAGISMFIVDMKDPAVEIRPIHQIDGGMHFNEVFFTDLRIPKENLLGPLHEGWRLATSMLMYERVAIGTGSTGGITTPHANRLIEYSQKEWNNN
;
A
#
# COMPACT_ATOMS: atom_id res chain seq x y z
N MET A 1 -0.17 7.77 8.24
CA MET A 1 -1.07 8.79 7.65
C MET A 1 -0.26 10.00 7.20
N ILE A 2 -0.65 10.68 6.11
CA ILE A 2 -0.09 11.99 5.74
C ILE A 2 -1.20 13.05 5.76
N ALA A 3 -0.91 14.25 6.26
CA ALA A 3 -1.88 15.34 6.31
C ALA A 3 -1.22 16.71 6.13
N ARG A 4 -1.99 17.69 5.65
CA ARG A 4 -1.55 19.08 5.58
C ARG A 4 -1.49 19.67 6.98
N THR A 5 -0.34 20.25 7.31
CA THR A 5 -0.04 20.88 8.61
C THR A 5 0.35 22.35 8.47
N ASN A 6 0.70 22.80 7.26
CA ASN A 6 0.86 24.21 6.93
C ASN A 6 0.16 24.51 5.60
N PRO A 7 -0.95 25.28 5.59
CA PRO A 7 -1.67 25.64 4.37
C PRO A 7 -1.07 26.82 3.60
N GLU A 8 -0.22 27.63 4.23
CA GLU A 8 0.34 28.86 3.64
C GLU A 8 1.53 28.60 2.70
N VAL A 9 2.09 27.39 2.75
CA VAL A 9 3.23 26.99 1.93
C VAL A 9 2.81 26.12 0.76
N VAL A 10 3.69 26.02 -0.24
CA VAL A 10 3.49 25.12 -1.40
C VAL A 10 3.14 23.71 -0.94
N LYS A 11 2.30 23.02 -1.72
CA LYS A 11 1.58 21.85 -1.24
C LYS A 11 2.50 20.82 -0.55
N HIS A 12 3.57 20.40 -1.19
CA HIS A 12 4.44 19.35 -0.63
C HIS A 12 5.23 19.80 0.61
N ALA A 13 5.56 21.09 0.73
CA ALA A 13 6.32 21.65 1.85
C ALA A 13 5.49 21.81 3.13
N GLY A 14 4.18 21.60 3.09
CA GLY A 14 3.29 21.76 4.24
C GLY A 14 2.72 20.45 4.78
N ILE A 15 3.26 19.30 4.38
CA ILE A 15 2.72 17.97 4.73
C ILE A 15 3.55 17.34 5.83
N SER A 16 2.89 16.74 6.83
CA SER A 16 3.54 15.94 7.86
C SER A 16 3.04 14.49 7.83
N MET A 17 3.86 13.57 8.33
CA MET A 17 3.55 12.15 8.42
C MET A 17 3.33 11.75 9.88
N PHE A 18 2.33 10.92 10.14
CA PHE A 18 1.89 10.56 11.48
C PHE A 18 1.67 9.05 11.61
N ILE A 19 2.00 8.53 12.80
CA ILE A 19 1.58 7.22 13.27
C ILE A 19 0.17 7.36 13.86
N VAL A 20 -0.77 6.57 13.35
CA VAL A 20 -2.18 6.60 13.76
C VAL A 20 -2.54 5.23 14.34
N ASP A 21 -3.18 5.24 15.50
CA ASP A 21 -3.82 4.04 16.04
C ASP A 21 -5.13 3.80 15.29
N MET A 22 -5.19 2.70 14.54
CA MET A 22 -6.37 2.34 13.74
C MET A 22 -7.52 1.78 14.59
N LYS A 23 -7.31 1.56 15.90
CA LYS A 23 -8.35 1.16 16.86
C LYS A 23 -8.98 2.35 17.58
N ASP A 24 -8.49 3.55 17.34
CA ASP A 24 -9.05 4.77 17.93
C ASP A 24 -10.52 4.94 17.48
N PRO A 25 -11.46 5.25 18.39
CA PRO A 25 -12.87 5.42 18.05
C PRO A 25 -13.16 6.54 17.04
N ALA A 26 -12.22 7.47 16.83
CA ALA A 26 -12.28 8.50 15.80
C ALA A 26 -11.91 7.99 14.38
N VAL A 27 -11.53 6.71 14.25
CA VAL A 27 -11.16 6.05 12.99
C VAL A 27 -12.27 5.08 12.58
N GLU A 28 -12.88 5.32 11.43
CA GLU A 28 -13.85 4.41 10.82
C GLU A 28 -13.23 3.75 9.59
N ILE A 29 -13.26 2.42 9.51
CA ILE A 29 -12.74 1.63 8.39
C ILE A 29 -13.93 0.97 7.68
N ARG A 30 -14.11 1.26 6.39
CA ARG A 30 -15.14 0.67 5.53
C ARG A 30 -14.51 -0.21 4.46
N PRO A 31 -14.66 -1.55 4.53
CA PRO A 31 -14.15 -2.44 3.49
C PRO A 31 -14.84 -2.24 2.15
N ILE A 32 -14.07 -2.26 1.07
CA ILE A 32 -14.57 -2.24 -0.30
C ILE A 32 -14.58 -3.68 -0.82
N HIS A 33 -15.75 -4.16 -1.22
CA HIS A 33 -15.89 -5.46 -1.85
C HIS A 33 -15.46 -5.40 -3.32
N GLN A 34 -14.49 -6.24 -3.67
CA GLN A 34 -13.96 -6.34 -5.03
C GLN A 34 -14.67 -7.43 -5.85
N ILE A 35 -14.52 -7.38 -7.18
CA ILE A 35 -15.18 -8.32 -8.11
C ILE A 35 -14.70 -9.77 -7.95
N ASP A 36 -13.49 -9.97 -7.42
CA ASP A 36 -12.92 -11.28 -7.10
C ASP A 36 -13.44 -11.86 -5.78
N GLY A 37 -14.37 -11.17 -5.11
CA GLY A 37 -14.92 -11.55 -3.81
C GLY A 37 -14.03 -11.17 -2.62
N GLY A 38 -12.87 -10.55 -2.86
CA GLY A 38 -11.94 -10.09 -1.83
C GLY A 38 -12.32 -8.75 -1.21
N MET A 39 -11.62 -8.41 -0.12
CA MET A 39 -11.71 -7.13 0.60
C MET A 39 -10.31 -6.59 0.89
N HIS A 40 -9.49 -6.41 -0.14
CA HIS A 40 -8.11 -5.94 0.02
C HIS A 40 -7.99 -4.41 0.08
N PHE A 41 -9.06 -3.69 -0.25
CA PHE A 41 -9.12 -2.23 -0.20
C PHE A 41 -10.16 -1.76 0.81
N ASN A 42 -9.90 -0.62 1.44
CA ASN A 42 -10.77 0.00 2.44
C ASN A 42 -10.82 1.51 2.23
N GLU A 43 -11.96 2.12 2.50
CA GLU A 43 -12.05 3.55 2.79
C GLU A 43 -11.80 3.76 4.29
N VAL A 44 -11.04 4.79 4.65
CA VAL A 44 -10.74 5.11 6.05
C VAL A 44 -11.12 6.56 6.31
N PHE A 45 -12.00 6.79 7.27
CA PHE A 45 -12.42 8.11 7.71
C PHE A 45 -11.81 8.44 9.06
N PHE A 46 -11.39 9.69 9.21
CA PHE A 46 -10.84 10.25 10.44
C PHE A 46 -11.72 11.43 10.87
N THR A 47 -12.40 11.31 12.01
CA THR A 47 -13.33 12.34 12.51
C THR A 47 -12.88 12.83 13.87
N ASP A 48 -12.44 14.10 13.95
CA ASP A 48 -11.92 14.71 15.18
C ASP A 48 -10.77 13.95 15.86
N LEU A 49 -10.06 13.09 15.11
CA LEU A 49 -8.91 12.35 15.60
C LEU A 49 -7.85 13.30 16.18
N ARG A 50 -7.39 12.99 17.40
CA ARG A 50 -6.31 13.72 18.07
C ARG A 50 -5.06 12.85 18.09
N ILE A 51 -3.98 13.34 17.51
CA ILE A 51 -2.71 12.63 17.42
C ILE A 51 -1.70 13.31 18.36
N PRO A 52 -1.13 12.60 19.33
CA PRO A 52 -0.07 13.13 20.18
C PRO A 52 1.14 13.58 19.35
N LYS A 53 1.88 14.59 19.82
CA LYS A 53 3.04 15.13 19.09
C LYS A 53 4.13 14.08 18.91
N GLU A 54 4.24 13.14 19.84
CA GLU A 54 5.21 12.05 19.84
C GLU A 54 4.99 11.07 18.68
N ASN A 55 3.76 11.03 18.14
CA ASN A 55 3.40 10.20 16.99
C ASN A 55 3.66 10.91 15.64
N LEU A 56 4.23 12.12 15.66
CA LEU A 56 4.77 12.75 14.46
C LEU A 56 6.01 11.97 14.00
N LEU A 57 5.94 11.42 12.79
CA LEU A 57 7.05 10.67 12.22
C LEU A 57 8.00 11.63 11.51
N GLY A 58 9.19 11.81 12.09
CA GLY A 58 10.21 12.74 11.59
C GLY A 58 9.88 14.21 11.87
N PRO A 59 10.56 15.15 11.18
CA PRO A 59 10.33 16.58 11.41
C PRO A 59 8.97 17.06 10.92
N LEU A 60 8.44 18.10 11.57
CA LEU A 60 7.22 18.76 11.13
C LEU A 60 7.43 19.32 9.70
N HIS A 61 6.43 19.13 8.83
CA HIS A 61 6.42 19.55 7.43
C HIS A 61 7.32 18.76 6.46
N GLU A 62 8.05 17.75 6.94
CA GLU A 62 8.92 16.88 6.13
C GLU A 62 8.22 15.58 5.67
N GLY A 63 6.90 15.48 5.86
CA GLY A 63 6.13 14.27 5.60
C GLY A 63 6.11 13.83 4.14
N TRP A 64 6.17 14.78 3.19
CA TRP A 64 6.23 14.45 1.76
C TRP A 64 7.52 13.72 1.37
N ARG A 65 8.66 14.15 1.92
CA ARG A 65 9.96 13.53 1.69
C ARG A 65 9.95 12.09 2.22
N LEU A 66 9.44 11.88 3.44
CA LEU A 66 9.31 10.56 4.05
C LEU A 66 8.38 9.63 3.25
N ALA A 67 7.22 10.12 2.81
CA ALA A 67 6.29 9.36 1.99
C ALA A 67 6.92 8.93 0.66
N THR A 68 7.63 9.84 -0.01
CA THR A 68 8.28 9.53 -1.27
C THR A 68 9.38 8.49 -1.09
N SER A 69 10.19 8.60 -0.02
CA SER A 69 11.22 7.60 0.30
C SER A 69 10.62 6.22 0.58
N MET A 70 9.51 6.15 1.32
CA MET A 70 8.77 4.90 1.56
C MET A 70 8.26 4.30 0.24
N LEU A 71 7.64 5.11 -0.62
CA LEU A 71 7.15 4.65 -1.93
C LEU A 71 8.28 4.15 -2.85
N MET A 72 9.47 4.76 -2.79
CA MET A 72 10.64 4.26 -3.54
C MET A 72 11.09 2.89 -3.03
N TYR A 73 11.04 2.66 -1.71
CA TYR A 73 11.35 1.36 -1.12
C TYR A 73 10.31 0.30 -1.52
N GLU A 74 9.02 0.62 -1.39
CA GLU A 74 7.92 -0.27 -1.79
C GLU A 74 7.98 -0.63 -3.29
N ARG A 75 8.31 0.33 -4.15
CA ARG A 75 8.48 0.09 -5.60
C ARG A 75 9.51 -1.01 -5.86
N VAL A 76 10.62 -1.00 -5.14
CA VAL A 76 11.64 -2.05 -5.29
C VAL A 76 11.12 -3.37 -4.73
N ALA A 77 10.53 -3.37 -3.52
CA ALA A 77 10.02 -4.58 -2.88
C ALA A 77 8.91 -5.28 -3.69
N ILE A 78 7.97 -4.52 -4.29
CA ILE A 78 6.94 -5.06 -5.18
C ILE A 78 7.57 -5.52 -6.51
N GLY A 79 8.51 -4.75 -7.05
CA GLY A 79 9.21 -5.09 -8.30
C GLY A 79 10.08 -6.34 -8.19
N THR A 80 10.69 -6.60 -7.04
CA THR A 80 11.51 -7.80 -6.78
C THR A 80 10.71 -8.97 -6.19
N GLY A 81 9.60 -8.69 -5.51
CA GLY A 81 8.60 -9.70 -5.10
C GLY A 81 7.73 -10.19 -6.25
N SER A 82 7.70 -9.44 -7.37
CA SER A 82 7.09 -9.81 -8.63
C SER A 82 8.13 -10.37 -9.60
N THR A 83 8.86 -11.42 -9.21
CA THR A 83 9.24 -12.42 -10.21
C THR A 83 7.93 -13.03 -10.69
N GLY A 84 7.33 -12.39 -11.70
CA GLY A 84 5.99 -12.69 -12.18
C GLY A 84 5.89 -14.17 -12.52
N GLY A 85 4.96 -14.86 -11.86
CA GLY A 85 3.95 -15.70 -12.50
C GLY A 85 4.38 -16.91 -13.33
N ILE A 86 5.66 -17.12 -13.58
CA ILE A 86 6.22 -18.41 -13.96
C ILE A 86 6.99 -18.89 -12.75
N THR A 87 6.26 -19.33 -11.73
CA THR A 87 6.86 -20.31 -10.85
C THR A 87 7.16 -21.52 -11.73
N THR A 88 8.39 -22.04 -11.67
CA THR A 88 8.83 -23.27 -12.33
C THR A 88 7.75 -24.38 -12.35
N PRO A 89 6.92 -24.59 -11.29
CA PRO A 89 5.82 -25.55 -11.35
C PRO A 89 4.70 -25.25 -12.36
N HIS A 90 4.32 -24.00 -12.63
CA HIS A 90 3.27 -23.70 -13.62
C HIS A 90 3.78 -23.84 -15.06
N ALA A 91 5.03 -23.46 -15.32
CA ALA A 91 5.68 -23.71 -16.61
C ALA A 91 5.77 -25.22 -16.93
N ASN A 92 6.19 -26.03 -15.96
CA ASN A 92 6.29 -27.48 -16.14
C ASN A 92 4.93 -28.12 -16.41
N ARG A 93 3.86 -27.61 -15.80
CA ARG A 93 2.50 -28.12 -16.02
C ARG A 93 2.00 -27.84 -17.44
N LEU A 94 2.30 -26.64 -17.98
CA LEU A 94 1.96 -26.28 -19.36
C LEU A 94 2.74 -27.12 -20.38
N ILE A 95 4.01 -27.43 -20.10
CA ILE A 95 4.84 -28.31 -20.92
C ILE A 95 4.31 -29.76 -20.88
N GLU A 96 3.88 -30.24 -19.71
CA GLU A 96 3.33 -31.59 -19.58
C GLU A 96 2.01 -31.75 -20.37
N TYR A 97 1.12 -30.75 -20.32
CA TYR A 97 -0.12 -30.78 -21.09
C TYR A 97 0.13 -30.75 -22.60
N SER A 98 1.07 -29.93 -23.09
CA SER A 98 1.36 -29.88 -24.54
C SER A 98 1.99 -31.18 -25.05
N GLN A 99 2.83 -31.84 -24.24
CA GLN A 99 3.41 -33.15 -24.59
C GLN A 99 2.39 -34.28 -24.56
N LYS A 100 1.42 -34.26 -23.64
CA LYS A 100 0.32 -35.25 -23.60
C LYS A 100 -0.56 -35.15 -24.84
N GLU A 101 -0.95 -33.94 -25.25
CA GLU A 101 -1.77 -33.73 -26.44
C GLU A 101 -1.01 -34.11 -27.73
N TRP A 102 0.30 -33.84 -27.80
CA TRP A 102 1.13 -34.19 -28.97
C TRP A 102 1.33 -35.70 -29.13
N ASN A 103 1.46 -36.45 -28.03
CA ASN A 103 1.73 -37.89 -28.08
C ASN A 103 0.46 -38.76 -28.25
N ASN A 104 -0.73 -38.15 -28.21
CA ASN A 104 -2.02 -38.84 -28.31
C ASN A 104 -2.68 -38.67 -29.70
N ASN A 105 -1.92 -38.21 -30.68
CA ASN A 105 -2.28 -38.04 -32.09
C ASN A 105 -1.19 -38.64 -32.99
#